data_AF-A0A6S7E662-F1
#
_entry.id   AF-A0A6S7E662-F1
#
_cell.length_a   1.000
_cell.length_b   1.000
_cell.length_c   1.000
_cell.angle_alpha   90.00
_cell.angle_beta   90.00
_cell.angle_gamma   90.00
#
_symmetry.space_group_name_H-M   'P 1'
#
loop_
_entity.id
_entity.type
_entity.pdbx_description
1 polymer ?
#
loop_
_entity_poly.entity_id
_entity_poly.type
_entity_poly.pdbx_seq_one_letter_code
_entity_poly.pdbx_strand_id
1 'polypeptide(L)'
;MFEKSLFSRLCDIRPDCPDTWKGRIFLTFDVDWAEDFVLADCISLVERAGLPATWFLTHKTPLLDRLGGNSDFEIALHPNFNPLFNRTAQYGAEEIFERCANLSPGSVGVRSHSVSQSTGLFNIFIKHGMQYECNTLIPWDAGIDLKPWTYWDGGLIRLPYLWEDDVACLAGWPLEGQEPYWYQANGLNILDFHPIHVYLNTEDIDRYERSRADHRHAARLLHHRNFGIGVRTFLQRLMGTPCE
;
A
#
# COMPACT_ATOMS: atom_id res chain seq x y z
N MET A 1 -1.87 17.24 -13.10
CA MET A 1 -1.45 15.85 -13.42
C MET A 1 0.05 15.77 -13.20
N PHE A 2 0.53 14.75 -12.49
CA PHE A 2 1.95 14.61 -12.20
C PHE A 2 2.71 14.02 -13.40
N GLU A 3 3.98 14.40 -13.55
CA GLU A 3 4.86 13.76 -14.51
C GLU A 3 5.17 12.32 -14.08
N LYS A 4 5.16 11.37 -15.02
CA LYS A 4 5.44 9.95 -14.71
C LYS A 4 6.82 9.73 -14.06
N SER A 5 7.79 10.58 -14.36
CA SER A 5 9.13 10.59 -13.79
C SER A 5 9.15 10.78 -12.27
N LEU A 6 8.10 11.37 -11.69
CA LEU A 6 7.99 11.57 -10.24
C LEU A 6 7.68 10.27 -9.50
N PHE A 7 7.17 9.25 -10.18
CA PHE A 7 6.80 7.98 -9.56
C PHE A 7 8.01 7.06 -9.41
N SER A 8 8.04 6.25 -8.36
CA SER A 8 9.11 5.27 -8.10
C SER A 8 8.61 4.15 -7.18
N ARG A 9 9.39 3.06 -7.06
CA ARG A 9 9.13 1.98 -6.10
C ARG A 9 9.82 2.27 -4.77
N LEU A 10 9.31 1.72 -3.68
CA LEU A 10 9.89 1.91 -2.36
C LEU A 10 11.34 1.39 -2.26
N CYS A 11 11.67 0.27 -2.92
CA CYS A 11 13.04 -0.27 -2.95
C CYS A 11 14.10 0.64 -3.58
N ASP A 12 13.67 1.66 -4.33
CA ASP A 12 14.56 2.64 -4.96
C ASP A 12 15.00 3.75 -3.98
N ILE A 13 14.34 3.88 -2.82
CA ILE A 13 14.63 4.93 -1.83
C ILE A 13 16.00 4.69 -1.18
N ARG A 14 16.76 5.77 -1.03
CA ARG A 14 18.01 5.85 -0.25
C ARG A 14 17.94 7.09 0.65
N PRO A 15 17.93 6.96 1.99
CA PRO A 15 17.72 8.10 2.89
C PRO A 15 18.74 9.24 2.72
N ASP A 16 19.98 8.88 2.40
CA ASP A 16 21.12 9.77 2.16
C ASP A 16 21.15 10.41 0.77
N CYS A 17 20.26 9.99 -0.16
CA CYS A 17 20.15 10.54 -1.51
C CYS A 17 18.75 11.15 -1.72
N PRO A 18 18.53 12.44 -1.38
CA PRO A 18 17.23 13.11 -1.50
C PRO A 18 16.54 12.96 -2.86
N ASP A 19 17.29 12.93 -3.97
CA ASP A 19 16.74 12.77 -5.33
C ASP A 19 15.98 11.45 -5.53
N THR A 20 16.17 10.47 -4.64
CA THR A 20 15.44 9.20 -4.67
C THR A 20 14.05 9.27 -4.03
N TRP A 21 13.72 10.32 -3.25
CA TRP A 21 12.46 10.38 -2.50
C TRP A 21 11.81 11.77 -2.43
N LYS A 22 12.58 12.85 -2.44
CA LYS A 22 12.11 14.21 -2.23
C LYS A 22 11.19 14.65 -3.38
N GLY A 23 9.94 14.96 -3.06
CA GLY A 23 8.92 15.34 -4.05
C GLY A 23 8.48 14.21 -4.96
N ARG A 24 8.98 12.98 -4.76
CA ARG A 24 8.56 11.79 -5.52
C ARG A 24 7.31 11.18 -4.92
N ILE A 25 6.59 10.44 -5.74
CA ILE A 25 5.32 9.78 -5.41
C ILE A 25 5.53 8.27 -5.44
N PHE A 26 5.05 7.59 -4.41
CA PHE A 26 5.15 6.14 -4.28
C PHE A 26 3.74 5.60 -4.08
N LEU A 27 3.25 4.89 -5.09
CA LEU A 27 1.98 4.18 -5.00
C LEU A 27 2.23 2.83 -4.34
N THR A 28 1.56 2.59 -3.23
CA THR A 28 1.61 1.31 -2.53
C THR A 28 0.25 0.68 -2.46
N PHE A 29 0.23 -0.65 -2.48
CA PHE A 29 -0.99 -1.42 -2.43
C PHE A 29 -0.90 -2.53 -1.40
N ASP A 30 -1.66 -2.41 -0.33
CA ASP A 30 -1.87 -3.49 0.65
C ASP A 30 -2.93 -4.45 0.09
N VAL A 31 -2.51 -5.66 -0.29
CA VAL A 31 -3.39 -6.60 -1.03
C VAL A 31 -4.55 -7.10 -0.17
N ASP A 32 -4.36 -7.20 1.15
CA ASP A 32 -5.42 -7.42 2.14
C ASP A 32 -6.41 -8.55 1.84
N TRP A 33 -5.86 -9.64 1.32
CA TRP A 33 -6.62 -10.86 0.97
C TRP A 33 -7.75 -10.59 -0.02
N ALA A 34 -7.59 -9.57 -0.87
CA ALA A 34 -8.47 -9.32 -2.00
C ALA A 34 -8.52 -10.55 -2.90
N GLU A 35 -9.73 -10.89 -3.36
CA GLU A 35 -9.94 -11.95 -4.34
C GLU A 35 -9.27 -11.61 -5.67
N ASP A 36 -8.89 -12.65 -6.44
CA ASP A 36 -8.12 -12.47 -7.66
C ASP A 36 -8.78 -11.50 -8.66
N PHE A 37 -10.12 -11.48 -8.79
CA PHE A 37 -10.80 -10.55 -9.70
C PHE A 37 -10.72 -9.09 -9.24
N VAL A 38 -10.68 -8.85 -7.92
CA VAL A 38 -10.52 -7.53 -7.30
C VAL A 38 -9.08 -7.05 -7.50
N LEU A 39 -8.11 -7.91 -7.18
CA LEU A 39 -6.69 -7.63 -7.35
C LEU A 39 -6.35 -7.41 -8.83
N ALA A 40 -6.86 -8.24 -9.75
CA ALA A 40 -6.60 -8.13 -11.17
C ALA A 40 -7.15 -6.83 -11.78
N ASP A 41 -8.30 -6.33 -11.33
CA ASP A 41 -8.83 -5.03 -11.76
C ASP A 41 -7.91 -3.88 -11.33
N CYS A 42 -7.45 -3.90 -10.07
CA CYS A 42 -6.51 -2.90 -9.56
C CYS A 42 -5.17 -2.93 -10.31
N ILE A 43 -4.56 -4.11 -10.47
CA ILE A 43 -3.31 -4.28 -11.25
C ILE A 43 -3.48 -3.71 -12.67
N SER A 44 -4.59 -4.04 -13.33
CA SER A 44 -4.85 -3.55 -14.70
C SER A 44 -4.93 -2.03 -14.78
N LEU A 45 -5.45 -1.38 -13.74
CA LEU A 45 -5.56 0.08 -13.68
C LEU A 45 -4.17 0.74 -13.66
N VAL A 46 -3.27 0.21 -12.82
CA VAL A 46 -1.90 0.72 -12.67
C VAL A 46 -1.03 0.38 -13.89
N GLU A 47 -1.15 -0.84 -14.44
CA GLU A 47 -0.46 -1.23 -15.68
C GLU A 47 -0.84 -0.32 -16.85
N ARG A 48 -2.12 0.03 -17.01
CA ARG A 48 -2.55 0.97 -18.06
C ARG A 48 -1.95 2.37 -17.88
N ALA A 49 -1.71 2.78 -16.64
CA ALA A 49 -1.03 4.04 -16.36
C ALA A 49 0.47 3.97 -16.69
N GLY A 50 1.09 2.78 -16.67
CA GLY A 50 2.52 2.59 -16.86
C GLY A 50 3.32 3.36 -15.82
N LEU A 51 2.94 3.20 -14.54
CA LEU A 51 3.56 3.85 -13.39
C LEU A 51 4.18 2.81 -12.46
N PRO A 52 5.33 3.12 -11.83
CA PRO A 52 5.88 2.30 -10.78
C PRO A 52 4.97 2.20 -9.56
N ALA A 53 4.95 1.03 -8.93
CA ALA A 53 4.16 0.76 -7.72
C ALA A 53 4.77 -0.36 -6.88
N THR A 54 4.48 -0.37 -5.58
CA THR A 54 4.89 -1.43 -4.65
C THR A 54 3.66 -2.16 -4.11
N TRP A 55 3.65 -3.49 -4.19
CA TRP A 55 2.52 -4.33 -3.79
C TRP A 55 2.88 -5.16 -2.56
N PHE A 56 2.21 -4.94 -1.43
CA PHE A 56 2.41 -5.69 -0.19
C PHE A 56 1.48 -6.91 -0.16
N LEU A 57 2.08 -8.10 -0.27
CA LEU A 57 1.35 -9.36 -0.42
C LEU A 57 0.92 -9.97 0.93
N THR A 58 -0.34 -10.41 1.00
CA THR A 58 -0.86 -11.14 2.17
C THR A 58 -0.99 -12.66 1.98
N HIS A 59 -1.08 -13.13 0.74
CA HIS A 59 -1.38 -14.53 0.44
C HIS A 59 -0.88 -14.95 -0.94
N LYS A 60 -0.90 -16.25 -1.20
CA LYS A 60 -0.56 -16.82 -2.50
C LYS A 60 -1.70 -16.62 -3.49
N THR A 61 -1.40 -16.08 -4.66
CA THR A 61 -2.34 -15.86 -5.76
C THR A 61 -1.68 -16.26 -7.09
N PRO A 62 -2.43 -16.73 -8.10
CA PRO A 62 -1.91 -16.91 -9.46
C PRO A 62 -1.46 -15.58 -10.10
N LEU A 63 -1.82 -14.42 -9.54
CA LEU A 63 -1.44 -13.11 -10.06
C LEU A 63 0.00 -12.69 -9.69
N LEU A 64 0.71 -13.49 -8.90
CA LEU A 64 2.11 -13.21 -8.55
C LEU A 64 3.03 -13.15 -9.77
N ASP A 65 2.84 -14.04 -10.74
CA ASP A 65 3.64 -14.05 -11.97
C ASP A 65 3.41 -12.79 -12.81
N ARG A 66 2.17 -12.26 -12.80
CA ARG A 66 1.82 -11.00 -13.46
C ARG A 66 2.49 -9.81 -12.78
N LEU A 67 2.44 -9.76 -11.44
CA LEU A 67 3.11 -8.71 -10.66
C LEU A 67 4.63 -8.75 -10.87
N GLY A 68 5.24 -9.93 -10.72
CA GLY A 68 6.68 -10.12 -10.83
C GLY A 68 7.22 -10.00 -12.25
N GLY A 69 6.37 -10.18 -13.27
CA GLY A 69 6.70 -9.98 -14.67
C GLY A 69 6.77 -8.51 -15.10
N ASN A 70 6.29 -7.57 -14.27
CA ASN A 70 6.32 -6.14 -14.57
C ASN A 70 7.50 -5.45 -13.86
N SER A 71 8.45 -4.91 -14.63
CA SER A 71 9.63 -4.24 -14.09
C SER A 71 9.34 -2.96 -13.32
N ASP A 72 8.20 -2.32 -13.57
CA ASP A 72 7.77 -1.12 -12.85
C ASP A 72 7.21 -1.47 -11.47
N PHE A 73 6.93 -2.76 -11.20
CA PHE A 73 6.38 -3.21 -9.92
C PHE A 73 7.45 -3.75 -9.00
N GLU A 74 7.26 -3.46 -7.72
CA GLU A 74 7.94 -4.11 -6.61
C GLU A 74 6.95 -5.00 -5.87
N ILE A 75 7.42 -6.18 -5.44
CA ILE A 75 6.68 -7.05 -4.55
C ILE A 75 7.31 -6.97 -3.14
N ALA A 76 6.50 -6.61 -2.16
CA ALA A 76 6.83 -6.51 -0.75
C ALA A 76 5.89 -7.39 0.11
N LEU A 77 6.14 -7.49 1.42
CA LEU A 77 5.43 -8.41 2.31
C LEU A 77 4.40 -7.71 3.20
N HIS A 78 3.23 -8.32 3.37
CA HIS A 78 2.15 -7.86 4.25
C HIS A 78 1.79 -8.85 5.38
N PRO A 79 2.69 -9.07 6.35
CA PRO A 79 2.45 -10.04 7.43
C PRO A 79 1.36 -9.58 8.39
N ASN A 80 0.55 -10.53 8.85
CA ASN A 80 -0.54 -10.28 9.80
C ASN A 80 -0.19 -10.75 11.22
N PHE A 81 0.13 -9.79 12.08
CA PHE A 81 0.43 -10.04 13.49
C PHE A 81 -0.79 -9.92 14.41
N ASN A 82 -1.97 -9.53 13.91
CA ASN A 82 -3.21 -9.38 14.70
C ASN A 82 -3.57 -10.61 15.57
N PRO A 83 -3.38 -11.86 15.11
CA PRO A 83 -3.63 -13.04 15.94
C PRO A 83 -2.83 -13.05 17.26
N LEU A 84 -1.65 -12.42 17.31
CA LEU A 84 -0.84 -12.33 18.53
C LEU A 84 -1.51 -11.42 19.58
N PHE A 85 -2.07 -10.29 19.13
CA PHE A 85 -2.78 -9.34 20.01
C PHE A 85 -4.14 -9.88 20.44
N ASN A 86 -4.82 -10.59 19.55
CA ASN A 86 -6.14 -11.18 19.80
C ASN A 86 -6.08 -12.50 20.59
N ARG A 87 -4.88 -12.99 20.92
CA ARG A 87 -4.65 -14.28 21.62
C ARG A 87 -5.22 -15.48 20.88
N THR A 88 -5.27 -15.40 19.55
CA THR A 88 -5.72 -16.47 18.66
C THR A 88 -4.58 -17.04 17.80
N ALA A 89 -3.36 -16.53 17.96
CA ALA A 89 -2.20 -17.01 17.22
C ALA A 89 -1.88 -18.46 17.53
N GLN A 90 -1.63 -19.23 16.47
CA GLN A 90 -1.09 -20.59 16.55
C GLN A 90 0.45 -20.59 16.56
N TYR A 91 1.05 -19.47 16.16
CA TYR A 91 2.47 -19.32 15.88
C TYR A 91 3.03 -18.06 16.54
N GLY A 92 4.34 -18.03 16.77
CA GLY A 92 5.04 -16.81 17.19
C GLY A 92 5.20 -15.80 16.05
N ALA A 93 5.64 -14.59 16.38
CA ALA A 93 5.85 -13.52 15.40
C ALA A 93 6.83 -13.89 14.28
N GLU A 94 7.92 -14.59 14.60
CA GLU A 94 8.91 -15.00 13.60
C GLU A 94 8.33 -16.00 12.59
N GLU A 95 7.60 -17.02 13.05
CA GLU A 95 6.98 -17.99 12.14
C GLU A 95 5.86 -17.35 11.29
N ILE A 96 5.09 -16.40 11.84
CA ILE A 96 4.14 -15.60 11.05
C ILE A 96 4.88 -14.87 9.91
N PHE A 97 6.00 -14.24 10.22
CA PHE A 97 6.81 -13.53 9.23
C PHE A 97 7.39 -14.48 8.19
N GLU A 98 8.00 -15.60 8.59
CA GLU A 98 8.58 -16.60 7.67
C GLU A 98 7.54 -17.14 6.69
N ARG A 99 6.32 -17.42 7.16
CA ARG A 99 5.21 -17.87 6.30
C ARG A 99 4.85 -16.82 5.24
N CYS A 100 4.89 -15.54 5.59
CA CYS A 100 4.67 -14.45 4.64
C CYS A 100 5.86 -14.29 3.68
N ALA A 101 7.09 -14.32 4.19
CA ALA A 101 8.31 -14.23 3.37
C ALA A 101 8.42 -15.35 2.32
N ASN A 102 7.90 -16.54 2.63
CA ASN A 102 7.83 -17.66 1.69
C ASN A 102 6.89 -17.42 0.49
N LEU A 103 6.02 -16.39 0.54
CA LEU A 103 5.17 -16.01 -0.60
C LEU A 103 5.97 -15.39 -1.74
N SER A 104 7.01 -14.62 -1.42
CA SER A 104 7.85 -13.91 -2.38
C SER A 104 9.31 -13.88 -1.89
N PRO A 105 10.07 -14.96 -2.14
CA PRO A 105 11.49 -15.01 -1.81
C PRO A 105 12.25 -13.88 -2.52
N GLY A 106 13.00 -13.09 -1.76
CA GLY A 106 13.80 -11.97 -2.30
C GLY A 106 13.11 -10.60 -2.22
N SER A 107 11.87 -10.52 -1.73
CA SER A 107 11.28 -9.25 -1.31
C SER A 107 12.14 -8.57 -0.24
N VAL A 108 12.27 -7.24 -0.33
CA VAL A 108 13.13 -6.44 0.56
C VAL A 108 12.34 -5.46 1.43
N GLY A 109 11.02 -5.42 1.25
CA GLY A 109 10.11 -4.48 1.89
C GLY A 109 9.04 -5.16 2.71
N VAL A 110 8.63 -4.49 3.78
CA VAL A 110 7.51 -4.94 4.61
C VAL A 110 6.64 -3.78 5.09
N ARG A 111 5.33 -3.97 5.03
CA ARG A 111 4.34 -3.21 5.81
C ARG A 111 3.49 -4.24 6.52
N SER A 112 3.31 -4.14 7.82
CA SER A 112 2.52 -5.10 8.57
C SER A 112 1.05 -4.74 8.45
N HIS A 113 0.19 -5.74 8.35
CA HIS A 113 -1.24 -5.53 8.43
C HIS A 113 -1.61 -4.86 9.77
N SER A 114 -2.48 -3.85 9.68
CA SER A 114 -2.84 -2.96 10.80
C SER A 114 -1.64 -2.26 11.44
N VAL A 115 -0.58 -1.98 10.66
CA VAL A 115 0.64 -1.25 11.04
C VAL A 115 1.34 -1.77 12.32
N SER A 116 1.17 -3.06 12.59
CA SER A 116 1.75 -3.73 13.76
C SER A 116 3.27 -3.61 13.77
N GLN A 117 3.83 -3.00 14.81
CA GLN A 117 5.27 -2.75 14.89
C GLN A 117 5.80 -2.81 16.32
N SER A 118 7.05 -3.22 16.46
CA SER A 118 7.82 -3.19 17.71
C SER A 118 9.30 -3.41 17.40
N THR A 119 10.19 -3.07 18.34
CA THR A 119 11.62 -3.41 18.23
C THR A 119 11.85 -4.90 17.94
N GLY A 120 11.06 -5.78 18.56
CA GLY A 120 11.15 -7.22 18.32
C GLY A 120 10.78 -7.62 16.90
N LEU A 121 9.75 -7.00 16.31
CA LEU A 121 9.37 -7.22 14.91
C LEU A 121 10.43 -6.68 13.95
N PHE A 122 10.98 -5.50 14.21
CA PHE A 122 12.06 -4.94 13.38
C PHE A 122 13.31 -5.85 13.38
N ASN A 123 13.67 -6.43 14.53
CA ASN A 123 14.76 -7.40 14.60
C ASN A 123 14.47 -8.66 13.76
N ILE A 124 13.22 -9.12 13.71
CA ILE A 124 12.81 -10.22 12.82
C ILE A 124 12.96 -9.80 11.36
N PHE A 125 12.48 -8.61 10.98
CA PHE A 125 12.59 -8.11 9.60
C PHE A 125 14.05 -8.03 9.16
N ILE A 126 14.93 -7.48 9.99
CA ILE A 126 16.38 -7.38 9.73
C ILE A 126 17.01 -8.78 9.62
N LYS A 127 16.69 -9.69 10.55
CA LYS A 127 17.19 -11.08 10.54
C LYS A 127 16.86 -11.80 9.23
N HIS A 128 15.69 -11.51 8.66
CA HIS A 128 15.23 -12.09 7.40
C HIS A 128 15.54 -11.24 6.16
N GLY A 129 16.43 -10.25 6.29
CA GLY A 129 16.99 -9.51 5.14
C GLY A 129 16.09 -8.41 4.57
N MET A 130 15.06 -7.98 5.29
CA MET A 130 14.30 -6.79 4.90
C MET A 130 15.18 -5.55 4.97
N GLN A 131 15.10 -4.71 3.96
CA GLN A 131 15.86 -3.46 3.86
C GLN A 131 15.05 -2.25 4.32
N TYR A 132 13.72 -2.30 4.21
CA TYR A 132 12.86 -1.22 4.67
C TYR A 132 11.55 -1.72 5.28
N GLU A 133 10.95 -0.85 6.09
CA GLU A 133 9.60 -1.00 6.63
C GLU A 133 8.74 0.25 6.36
N CYS A 134 7.42 0.06 6.19
CA CYS A 134 6.47 1.13 5.90
C CYS A 134 5.26 1.16 6.87
N ASN A 135 5.50 0.98 8.18
CA ASN A 135 4.43 0.87 9.20
C ASN A 135 4.04 2.21 9.85
N THR A 136 4.57 3.35 9.39
CA THR A 136 4.34 4.63 10.09
C THR A 136 3.46 5.54 9.25
N LEU A 137 2.17 5.60 9.57
CA LEU A 137 1.27 6.61 9.03
C LEU A 137 1.47 7.93 9.79
N ILE A 138 1.87 8.98 9.08
CA ILE A 138 1.84 10.35 9.57
C ILE A 138 0.92 11.14 8.63
N PRO A 139 -0.33 11.44 9.05
CA PRO A 139 -1.30 12.15 8.22
C PRO A 139 -0.72 13.37 7.50
N TRP A 140 -1.05 13.51 6.21
CA TRP A 140 -0.57 14.61 5.36
C TRP A 140 -0.88 16.01 5.93
N ASP A 141 -1.96 16.15 6.71
CA ASP A 141 -2.44 17.38 7.33
C ASP A 141 -1.81 17.65 8.72
N ALA A 142 -0.88 16.80 9.18
CA ALA A 142 -0.19 16.98 10.47
C ALA A 142 0.82 18.14 10.47
N GLY A 143 1.08 18.78 9.33
CA GLY A 143 2.06 19.87 9.20
C GLY A 143 3.51 19.40 9.30
N ILE A 144 3.79 18.14 8.93
CA ILE A 144 5.11 17.50 9.01
C ILE A 144 5.56 17.09 7.61
N ASP A 145 6.66 17.67 7.13
CA ASP A 145 7.35 17.18 5.92
C ASP A 145 8.02 15.84 6.20
N LEU A 146 7.57 14.80 5.52
CA LEU A 146 8.05 13.43 5.71
C LEU A 146 9.41 13.23 5.05
N LYS A 147 10.24 12.43 5.72
CA LYS A 147 11.54 11.97 5.21
C LYS A 147 11.73 10.52 5.60
N PRO A 148 12.38 9.69 4.76
CA PRO A 148 12.83 8.38 5.19
C PRO A 148 13.95 8.54 6.22
N TRP A 149 14.12 7.57 7.12
CA TRP A 149 15.25 7.56 8.04
C TRP A 149 15.79 6.17 8.28
N THR A 150 17.08 6.10 8.60
CA THR A 150 17.73 4.85 8.99
C THR A 150 17.39 4.56 10.45
N TYR A 151 16.92 3.34 10.72
CA TYR A 151 16.70 2.83 12.06
C TYR A 151 18.03 2.79 12.85
N TRP A 152 17.98 2.87 14.18
CA TRP A 152 19.18 3.20 14.97
C TRP A 152 20.34 2.21 14.86
N ASP A 153 20.05 0.94 14.53
CA ASP A 153 21.08 -0.09 14.37
C ASP A 153 21.65 -0.15 12.95
N GLY A 154 21.14 0.67 12.03
CA GLY A 154 21.56 0.73 10.63
C GLY A 154 20.96 -0.36 9.73
N GLY A 155 20.24 -1.32 10.27
CA GLY A 155 19.79 -2.52 9.55
C GLY A 155 18.49 -2.36 8.78
N LEU A 156 17.74 -1.27 8.99
CA LEU A 156 16.43 -1.06 8.39
C LEU A 156 16.20 0.41 8.05
N ILE A 157 15.56 0.67 6.91
CA ILE A 157 15.06 2.00 6.54
C ILE A 157 13.58 2.11 6.93
N ARG A 158 13.21 3.19 7.60
CA ARG A 158 11.83 3.49 7.97
C ARG A 158 11.24 4.49 6.98
N LEU A 159 10.13 4.11 6.36
CA LEU A 159 9.46 4.84 5.30
C LEU A 159 8.06 5.27 5.78
N PRO A 160 7.89 6.50 6.30
CA PRO A 160 6.57 6.96 6.70
C PRO A 160 5.70 7.25 5.48
N TYR A 161 4.41 6.97 5.57
CA TYR A 161 3.41 7.27 4.55
C TYR A 161 2.38 8.27 5.08
N LEU A 162 1.70 8.97 4.18
CA LEU A 162 0.91 10.16 4.55
C LEU A 162 -0.58 10.09 4.20
N TRP A 163 -0.97 9.06 3.45
CA TRP A 163 -2.33 8.90 2.97
C TRP A 163 -2.66 7.42 2.80
N GLU A 164 -3.88 7.04 3.16
CA GLU A 164 -4.44 5.68 3.05
C GLU A 164 -5.94 5.81 2.75
N ASP A 165 -6.48 4.93 1.93
CA ASP A 165 -7.84 5.10 1.38
C ASP A 165 -8.98 4.90 2.38
N ASP A 166 -8.91 3.89 3.24
CA ASP A 166 -9.89 3.67 4.31
C ASP A 166 -9.76 4.74 5.41
N VAL A 167 -8.54 5.17 5.75
CA VAL A 167 -8.28 6.31 6.63
C VAL A 167 -8.86 7.58 6.04
N ALA A 168 -8.71 7.81 4.74
CA ALA A 168 -9.31 8.95 4.07
C ALA A 168 -10.84 8.95 4.22
N CYS A 169 -11.48 7.79 4.10
CA CYS A 169 -12.92 7.65 4.33
C CYS A 169 -13.30 7.91 5.79
N LEU A 170 -12.55 7.35 6.75
CA LEU A 170 -12.80 7.49 8.20
C LEU A 170 -12.57 8.92 8.69
N ALA A 171 -11.53 9.59 8.19
CA ALA A 171 -11.15 10.94 8.56
C ALA A 171 -11.93 12.02 7.78
N GLY A 172 -12.69 11.63 6.75
CA GLY A 172 -13.40 12.57 5.88
C GLY A 172 -12.48 13.41 5.00
N TRP A 173 -11.33 12.85 4.59
CA TRP A 173 -10.44 13.53 3.65
C TRP A 173 -11.06 13.59 2.25
N PRO A 174 -10.79 14.67 1.49
CA PRO A 174 -11.41 14.85 0.20
C PRO A 174 -10.87 13.85 -0.83
N LEU A 175 -11.75 13.12 -1.50
CA LEU A 175 -11.40 12.22 -2.62
C LEU A 175 -11.42 12.95 -3.98
N GLU A 176 -11.52 14.28 -3.94
CA GLU A 176 -11.43 15.17 -5.09
C GLU A 176 -10.85 16.54 -4.75
N GLY A 177 -10.24 17.19 -5.75
CA GLY A 177 -9.67 18.53 -5.61
C GLY A 177 -8.85 18.91 -6.85
N GLN A 178 -8.59 20.20 -7.04
CA GLN A 178 -7.76 20.69 -8.16
C GLN A 178 -6.26 20.55 -7.90
N GLU A 179 -5.84 20.68 -6.63
CA GLU A 179 -4.45 20.50 -6.21
C GLU A 179 -4.31 19.26 -5.32
N PRO A 180 -3.20 18.53 -5.41
CA PRO A 180 -2.93 17.38 -4.57
C PRO A 180 -2.62 17.86 -3.15
N TYR A 181 -3.66 17.98 -2.32
CA TYR A 181 -3.60 18.55 -0.96
C TYR A 181 -2.58 17.85 -0.03
N TRP A 182 -2.29 16.58 -0.31
CA TRP A 182 -1.35 15.74 0.43
C TRP A 182 0.11 15.89 -0.04
N TYR A 183 0.34 16.53 -1.19
CA TYR A 183 1.64 16.51 -1.85
C TYR A 183 2.65 17.43 -1.17
N GLN A 184 3.79 16.85 -0.83
CA GLN A 184 4.95 17.49 -0.23
C GLN A 184 6.07 17.57 -1.26
N ALA A 185 6.22 18.73 -1.92
CA ALA A 185 7.29 18.97 -2.90
C ALA A 185 8.70 18.81 -2.31
N ASN A 186 8.84 18.97 -0.98
CA ASN A 186 10.10 18.79 -0.26
C ASN A 186 10.14 17.54 0.63
N GLY A 187 9.09 16.71 0.58
CA GLY A 187 8.91 15.55 1.45
C GLY A 187 8.79 14.24 0.68
N LEU A 188 8.54 13.17 1.42
CA LEU A 188 8.27 11.82 0.92
C LEU A 188 6.75 11.61 0.78
N ASN A 189 6.29 11.21 -0.41
CA ASN A 189 4.86 11.03 -0.68
C ASN A 189 4.52 9.57 -0.95
N ILE A 190 4.33 8.79 0.11
CA ILE A 190 3.83 7.41 0.00
C ILE A 190 2.32 7.42 0.26
N LEU A 191 1.56 6.85 -0.67
CA LEU A 191 0.11 6.70 -0.60
C LEU A 191 -0.26 5.23 -0.65
N ASP A 192 -1.18 4.85 0.23
CA ASP A 192 -1.61 3.47 0.38
C ASP A 192 -3.04 3.24 -0.08
N PHE A 193 -3.22 2.16 -0.83
CA PHE A 193 -4.49 1.79 -1.45
C PHE A 193 -4.76 0.31 -1.25
N HIS A 194 -6.01 -0.04 -0.95
CA HIS A 194 -6.43 -1.43 -0.89
C HIS A 194 -7.20 -1.79 -2.17
N PRO A 195 -6.90 -2.92 -2.84
CA PRO A 195 -7.61 -3.33 -4.05
C PRO A 195 -9.13 -3.36 -3.90
N ILE A 196 -9.64 -3.70 -2.72
CA ILE A 196 -11.09 -3.73 -2.45
C ILE A 196 -11.73 -2.33 -2.53
N HIS A 197 -11.07 -1.29 -1.99
CA HIS A 197 -11.56 0.08 -2.02
C HIS A 197 -11.44 0.69 -3.43
N VAL A 198 -10.37 0.36 -4.15
CA VAL A 198 -10.21 0.67 -5.58
C VAL A 198 -11.27 -0.05 -6.43
N TYR A 199 -11.65 -1.28 -6.10
CA TYR A 199 -12.67 -2.01 -6.86
C TYR A 199 -14.08 -1.48 -6.57
N LEU A 200 -14.38 -1.13 -5.33
CA LEU A 200 -15.67 -0.57 -4.94
C LEU A 200 -15.81 0.92 -5.26
N ASN A 201 -14.70 1.59 -5.58
CA ASN A 201 -14.61 3.05 -5.62
C ASN A 201 -15.14 3.66 -4.31
N THR A 202 -14.67 3.12 -3.18
CA THR A 202 -15.15 3.48 -1.84
C THR A 202 -15.02 4.98 -1.61
N GLU A 203 -16.09 5.60 -1.17
CA GLU A 203 -16.20 7.01 -0.77
C GLU A 203 -16.58 7.17 0.71
N ASP A 204 -17.16 6.11 1.26
CA ASP A 204 -17.61 5.99 2.63
C ASP A 204 -17.34 4.54 3.07
N ILE A 205 -16.74 4.38 4.25
CA ILE A 205 -16.38 3.07 4.80
C ILE A 205 -17.62 2.16 4.95
N ASP A 206 -18.82 2.72 5.12
CA ASP A 206 -20.07 1.99 5.19
C ASP A 206 -20.36 1.18 3.91
N ARG A 207 -19.89 1.64 2.73
CA ARG A 207 -20.02 0.86 1.49
C ARG A 207 -19.26 -0.45 1.58
N TYR A 208 -18.05 -0.40 2.13
CA TYR A 208 -17.24 -1.59 2.35
C TYR A 208 -17.91 -2.53 3.36
N GLU A 209 -18.38 -1.99 4.49
CA GLU A 209 -19.04 -2.78 5.53
C GLU A 209 -20.32 -3.48 5.03
N ARG A 210 -21.19 -2.76 4.32
CA ARG A 210 -22.44 -3.32 3.77
C ARG A 210 -22.21 -4.35 2.66
N SER A 211 -21.06 -4.35 2.01
CA SER A 211 -20.73 -5.25 0.90
C SER A 211 -19.93 -6.49 1.31
N ARG A 212 -19.51 -6.62 2.59
CA ARG A 212 -18.64 -7.72 3.08
C ARG A 212 -19.09 -9.12 2.65
N ALA A 213 -20.40 -9.39 2.70
CA ALA A 213 -20.96 -10.69 2.33
C ALA A 213 -20.76 -11.04 0.83
N ASP A 214 -20.52 -10.04 -0.01
CA ASP A 214 -20.36 -10.17 -1.46
C ASP A 214 -18.91 -10.00 -1.93
N HIS A 215 -17.94 -9.73 -1.05
CA HIS A 215 -16.52 -9.53 -1.42
C HIS A 215 -15.92 -10.71 -2.21
N ARG A 216 -16.48 -11.91 -2.04
CA ARG A 216 -16.08 -13.13 -2.76
C ARG A 216 -16.92 -13.46 -3.99
N HIS A 217 -17.80 -12.56 -4.40
CA HIS A 217 -18.79 -12.81 -5.45
C HIS A 217 -18.72 -11.74 -6.53
N ALA A 218 -17.88 -11.95 -7.56
CA ALA A 218 -17.59 -10.96 -8.61
C ALA A 218 -18.81 -10.21 -9.16
N ALA A 219 -19.86 -10.95 -9.57
CA ALA A 219 -21.08 -10.35 -10.11
C ALA A 219 -21.83 -9.49 -9.07
N ARG A 220 -21.91 -9.94 -7.82
CA ARG A 220 -22.60 -9.22 -6.75
C ARG A 220 -21.80 -8.03 -6.25
N LEU A 221 -20.48 -8.18 -6.13
CA LEU A 221 -19.60 -7.11 -5.68
C LEU A 221 -19.63 -5.91 -6.62
N LEU A 222 -19.74 -6.15 -7.93
CA LEU A 222 -19.83 -5.08 -8.93
C LEU A 222 -21.07 -4.19 -8.72
N HIS A 223 -22.18 -4.73 -8.21
CA HIS A 223 -23.39 -3.95 -7.91
C HIS A 223 -23.20 -2.97 -6.75
N HIS A 224 -22.20 -3.18 -5.90
CA HIS A 224 -21.85 -2.28 -4.81
C HIS A 224 -20.89 -1.17 -5.23
N ARG A 225 -20.40 -1.15 -6.48
CA ARG A 225 -19.46 -0.14 -6.95
C ARG A 225 -20.10 1.25 -6.99
N ASN A 226 -19.41 2.23 -6.43
CA ASN A 226 -19.74 3.64 -6.59
C ASN A 226 -19.33 4.11 -7.99
N PHE A 227 -20.17 4.90 -8.66
CA PHE A 227 -19.87 5.50 -9.96
C PHE A 227 -19.60 7.02 -9.88
N GLY A 228 -19.65 7.59 -8.66
CA GLY A 228 -19.29 8.97 -8.39
C GLY A 228 -17.82 9.12 -7.96
N ILE A 229 -17.56 10.17 -7.18
CA ILE A 229 -16.26 10.41 -6.56
C ILE A 229 -16.01 9.35 -5.48
N GLY A 230 -14.80 8.81 -5.49
CA GLY A 230 -14.31 7.85 -4.51
C GLY A 230 -12.85 7.49 -4.78
N VAL A 231 -12.33 6.52 -4.03
CA VAL A 231 -10.93 6.03 -4.10
C VAL A 231 -10.53 5.64 -5.52
N ARG A 232 -11.45 5.00 -6.26
CA ARG A 232 -11.49 4.82 -7.73
C ARG A 232 -10.91 5.99 -8.49
N THR A 233 -11.75 7.00 -8.49
CA THR A 233 -11.58 8.20 -9.28
C THR A 233 -10.42 9.05 -8.78
N PHE A 234 -10.12 9.02 -7.47
CA PHE A 234 -8.96 9.68 -6.89
C PHE A 234 -7.66 9.09 -7.46
N LEU A 235 -7.51 7.76 -7.42
CA LEU A 235 -6.35 7.07 -7.97
C LEU A 235 -6.22 7.31 -9.49
N GLN A 236 -7.32 7.23 -10.25
CA GLN A 236 -7.30 7.53 -11.70
C GLN A 236 -6.82 8.95 -12.01
N ARG A 237 -7.33 9.96 -11.29
CA ARG A 237 -6.92 11.36 -11.46
C ARG A 237 -5.45 11.56 -11.11
N LEU A 238 -4.98 10.92 -10.04
CA LEU A 238 -3.58 10.95 -9.61
C LEU A 238 -2.66 10.39 -10.72
N MET A 239 -3.03 9.25 -11.29
CA MET A 239 -2.28 8.60 -12.37
C MET A 239 -2.45 9.26 -13.75
N GLY A 240 -3.40 10.19 -13.87
CA GLY A 240 -3.73 10.85 -15.13
C GLY A 240 -4.46 9.97 -16.14
N THR A 241 -5.16 8.92 -15.68
CA THR A 241 -5.99 8.06 -16.53
C THR A 241 -7.44 8.59 -16.61
N PRO A 242 -8.16 8.35 -17.72
CA PRO A 242 -9.57 8.74 -17.83
C PRO A 242 -10.38 8.11 -16.69
N CYS A 243 -11.32 8.88 -16.13
CA CYS A 243 -12.37 8.30 -15.28
C CYS A 243 -13.30 7.48 -16.17
N GLU A 244 -13.36 6.17 -15.94
CA GLU A 244 -14.29 5.21 -16.58
C GLU A 244 -15.56 5.04 -15.74
#